data_AF-A0A930W2I0-F1
#
_entry.id   AF-A0A930W2I0-F1
#
_cell.length_a   1.000
_cell.length_b   1.000
_cell.length_c   1.000
_cell.angle_alpha   90.00
_cell.angle_beta   90.00
_cell.angle_gamma   90.00
#
_symmetry.space_group_name_H-M   'P 1'
#
loop_
_entity.id
_entity.type
_entity.pdbx_description
1 polymer ?
#
loop_
_entity_poly.entity_id
_entity_poly.type
_entity_poly.pdbx_seq_one_letter_code
_entity_poly.pdbx_strand_id
1 'polypeptide(L)' 'MLSSVEIKPDVYFVGALDWNAREFHGYTTEQGITYNAYLILDEK' A
#
# COMPACT_ATOMS: atom_id res chain seq x y z
N MET A 1 -8.16 4.27 -11.87
CA MET A 1 -7.23 4.99 -10.98
C MET A 1 -7.36 4.35 -9.61
N LEU A 2 -6.27 4.05 -8.91
CA LEU A 2 -6.36 3.56 -7.52
C LEU A 2 -6.89 4.69 -6.64
N SER A 3 -7.91 4.38 -5.84
CA SER A 3 -8.45 5.27 -4.81
C SER A 3 -7.94 4.83 -3.44
N SER A 4 -7.88 5.77 -2.49
CA SER A 4 -7.60 5.43 -1.09
C SER A 4 -8.63 4.46 -0.55
N VAL A 5 -8.21 3.56 0.34
CA VAL A 5 -9.09 2.59 1.01
C VAL A 5 -9.12 2.92 2.49
N GLU A 6 -10.30 3.23 3.01
CA GLU A 6 -10.48 3.41 4.45
C GLU A 6 -10.41 2.05 5.15
N ILE A 7 -9.47 1.90 6.09
CA ILE A 7 -9.26 0.63 6.83
C ILE A 7 -9.78 0.71 8.27
N LYS A 8 -9.98 1.93 8.76
CA LYS A 8 -10.60 2.32 10.04
C LYS A 8 -11.07 3.76 9.86
N PRO A 9 -12.11 4.23 10.59
CA PRO A 9 -12.46 5.65 10.59
C PRO A 9 -11.23 6.55 10.64
N ASP A 10 -11.13 7.47 9.67
CA ASP A 10 -10.07 8.47 9.50
C ASP A 10 -8.65 7.92 9.24
N VAL A 11 -8.51 6.62 8.99
CA VAL A 11 -7.25 5.97 8.61
C VAL A 11 -7.39 5.31 7.24
N TYR A 12 -6.60 5.80 6.30
CA TYR A 12 -6.66 5.39 4.90
C TYR A 12 -5.36 4.73 4.47
N PHE A 13 -5.47 3.57 3.82
CA PHE A 13 -4.41 3.05 2.97
C PHE A 13 -4.32 3.90 1.69
N VAL A 14 -3.12 4.44 1.45
CA VAL A 14 -2.80 5.30 0.29
C VAL A 14 -1.54 4.81 -0.44
N GLY A 15 -1.16 3.55 -0.20
CA GLY A 15 0.02 2.93 -0.79
C GLY A 15 -0.13 2.56 -2.27
N ALA A 16 0.87 1.85 -2.79
CA ALA A 16 0.89 1.35 -4.16
C ALA A 16 0.89 -0.18 -4.22
N LEU A 17 0.27 -0.71 -5.26
CA LEU A 17 0.27 -2.14 -5.58
C LEU A 17 1.25 -2.37 -6.74
N ASP A 18 2.29 -3.16 -6.52
CA ASP A 18 3.22 -3.58 -7.55
C ASP A 18 3.02 -5.05 -7.85
N TRP A 19 2.10 -5.31 -8.78
CA TRP A 19 1.79 -6.65 -9.27
C TRP A 19 2.91 -7.26 -10.11
N ASN A 20 3.91 -6.48 -10.51
CA ASN A 20 4.94 -6.89 -11.47
C ASN A 20 6.28 -7.20 -10.81
N ALA A 21 6.51 -6.76 -9.56
CA ALA A 21 7.68 -7.15 -8.79
C ALA A 21 7.77 -8.68 -8.72
N ARG A 22 8.84 -9.27 -9.23
CA ARG A 22 9.13 -10.73 -9.14
C ARG A 22 10.39 -11.04 -8.36
N GLU A 23 11.22 -10.03 -8.14
CA GLU A 23 12.41 -10.08 -7.30
C GLU A 23 12.49 -8.75 -6.55
N PHE A 24 12.82 -8.81 -5.27
CA PHE A 24 13.04 -7.63 -4.43
C PHE A 24 14.04 -7.94 -3.31
N HIS A 25 15.18 -7.25 -3.32
CA HIS A 25 16.25 -7.37 -2.31
C HIS A 25 16.74 -8.82 -2.06
N GLY A 26 16.84 -9.62 -3.12
CA GLY A 26 17.28 -11.01 -3.10
C GLY A 26 16.17 -12.03 -2.85
N TYR A 27 14.91 -11.59 -2.72
CA TYR A 27 13.76 -12.47 -2.49
C TYR A 27 12.89 -12.58 -3.73
N THR A 28 12.46 -13.80 -4.07
CA THR A 28 11.44 -14.03 -5.10
C THR A 28 10.07 -13.58 -4.60
N THR A 29 9.37 -12.77 -5.38
CA THR A 29 8.04 -12.24 -5.06
C THR A 29 7.05 -12.57 -6.17
N GLU A 30 6.75 -13.85 -6.40
CA GLU A 30 5.93 -14.28 -7.55
C GLU A 30 4.53 -13.63 -7.59
N GLN A 31 4.00 -13.26 -6.42
CA GLN A 31 2.67 -12.65 -6.26
C GLN A 31 2.68 -11.11 -6.30
N GLY A 32 3.85 -10.48 -6.50
CA GLY A 32 4.00 -9.03 -6.38
C GLY A 32 4.25 -8.55 -4.94
N ILE A 33 4.27 -7.24 -4.77
CA ILE A 33 4.54 -6.53 -3.51
C ILE A 33 3.57 -5.35 -3.35
N THR A 34 3.31 -4.94 -2.11
CA THR A 34 2.67 -3.66 -1.82
C THR A 34 3.63 -2.72 -1.11
N TYR A 35 3.61 -1.46 -1.49
CA TYR A 35 4.33 -0.38 -0.81
C TYR A 35 3.33 0.40 0.03
N ASN A 36 3.20 0.00 1.30
CA ASN A 36 2.13 0.50 2.15
C ASN A 36 2.46 1.89 2.71
N ALA A 37 1.52 2.82 2.52
CA ALA A 37 1.53 4.14 3.13
C ALA A 37 0.14 4.43 3.70
N TYR A 38 0.08 5.23 4.76
CA TYR A 38 -1.16 5.52 5.48
C TYR A 38 -1.35 7.03 5.65
N LEU A 39 -2.57 7.50 5.42
CA LEU A 39 -3.02 8.84 5.75
C LEU A 39 -3.93 8.74 6.97
N ILE A 40 -3.56 9.45 8.04
CA ILE A 40 -4.35 9.58 9.26
C ILE A 40 -4.85 11.01 9.29
N LEU A 41 -6.18 11.17 9.28
CA LEU A 41 -6.82 12.45 9.51
C LEU A 41 -7.08 12.57 11.01
N ASP A 42 -6.70 13.70 11.58
CA ASP A 42 -6.92 13.99 13.00
C ASP A 42 -7.20 15.49 13.14
N GLU A 43 -7.76 15.86 14.28
CA GLU A 43 -7.88 17.27 14.66
C GLU A 43 -6.50 17.85 14.99
N LYS A 44 -6.38 19.17 14.91
CA LYS A 44 -5.12 19.89 15.12
C LYS A 44 -4.85 20.17 16.60
#